data_AF-A0A9D6ZVF9-F1
#
_entry.id   AF-A0A9D6ZVF9-F1
#
_cell.length_a   1.000
_cell.length_b   1.000
_cell.length_c   1.000
_cell.angle_alpha   90.00
_cell.angle_beta   90.00
_cell.angle_gamma   90.00
#
_symmetry.space_group_name_H-M   'P 1'
#
loop_
_entity.id
_entity.type
_entity.pdbx_description
1 polymer ?
#
loop_
_entity_poly.entity_id
_entity_poly.type
_entity_poly.pdbx_seq_one_letter_code
_entity_poly.pdbx_strand_id
1 'polypeptide(L)'
;MIDGDSEILFVETLNNATEISTSLKVIEEGNQIQVKRYRVQYSVSDYTFPQDALIHRVHIDDEYLHVELTDGRVLAIPLQWIPTVYNATSADREKYEISRDRTMLIWDPNKCGINDEVRIADYFGPVRANTDDE
;
A
#
# COMPACT_ATOMS: atom_id res chain seq x y z
N MET A 1 13.41 14.17 8.92
CA MET A 1 13.33 15.48 9.60
C MET A 1 12.18 16.25 8.97
N ILE A 2 10.96 16.03 9.47
CA ILE A 2 9.84 16.98 9.39
C ILE A 2 9.25 16.88 10.79
N ASP A 3 9.74 17.72 11.69
CA ASP A 3 9.23 17.87 13.03
C ASP A 3 8.46 19.19 13.02
N GLY A 4 7.15 19.10 13.11
CA GLY A 4 6.26 20.24 12.94
C GLY A 4 4.83 19.79 13.10
N ASP A 5 4.17 20.32 14.14
CA ASP A 5 2.75 20.15 14.46
C ASP A 5 1.93 19.99 13.18
N SER A 6 1.62 18.73 12.87
CA SER A 6 0.88 18.43 11.66
C SER A 6 -0.56 18.87 11.90
N GLU A 7 -1.05 19.79 11.08
CA GLU A 7 -2.46 20.19 11.06
C GLU A 7 -3.08 19.65 9.77
N ILE A 8 -4.24 19.02 9.87
CA ILE A 8 -5.03 18.64 8.68
C ILE A 8 -5.96 19.81 8.36
N LEU A 9 -5.96 20.22 7.09
CA LEU A 9 -6.79 21.31 6.56
C LEU A 9 -8.03 20.71 5.91
N PHE A 10 -9.21 21.11 6.39
CA PHE A 10 -10.47 20.88 5.70
C PHE A 10 -10.96 22.20 5.12
N VAL A 11 -11.26 22.18 3.82
CA VAL A 11 -11.80 23.30 3.06
C VAL A 11 -13.30 23.06 2.88
N GLU A 12 -14.12 23.93 3.46
CA GLU A 12 -15.57 23.91 3.27
C GLU A 12 -16.01 25.19 2.54
N THR A 13 -16.86 25.04 1.52
CA THR A 13 -17.53 26.17 0.87
C THR A 13 -18.74 26.55 1.72
N LEU A 14 -18.78 27.78 2.22
CA LEU A 14 -19.90 28.24 3.05
C LEU A 14 -21.04 28.76 2.18
N ASN A 15 -22.25 28.25 2.45
CA ASN A 15 -23.46 29.03 2.24
C ASN A 15 -23.91 29.54 3.62
N ASN A 16 -23.54 30.78 3.92
CA ASN A 16 -23.89 31.59 5.10
C ASN A 16 -24.63 30.88 6.25
N ALA A 17 -23.91 30.56 7.33
CA ALA A 17 -24.29 30.94 8.69
C ALA A 17 -23.13 30.72 9.66
N THR A 18 -23.04 31.68 10.58
CA THR A 18 -22.08 31.94 11.65
C THR A 18 -21.70 30.73 12.50
N GLU A 19 -20.39 30.46 12.67
CA GLU A 19 -19.86 29.91 13.92
C GLU A 19 -18.37 30.20 14.08
N ILE A 20 -17.97 30.41 15.34
CA ILE A 20 -16.68 30.94 15.76
C ILE A 20 -15.67 29.79 15.79
N SER A 21 -14.77 29.74 14.82
CA SER A 21 -13.59 28.89 14.80
C SER A 21 -12.39 29.73 14.36
N THR A 22 -11.20 29.40 14.86
CA THR A 22 -9.91 30.02 14.49
C THR A 22 -9.61 29.71 13.02
N SER A 23 -10.28 30.40 12.11
CA SER A 23 -10.23 30.19 10.67
C SER A 23 -9.37 31.26 10.02
N LEU A 24 -8.32 30.84 9.31
CA LEU A 24 -7.62 31.69 8.36
C LEU A 24 -8.53 31.85 7.13
N LYS A 25 -8.95 33.08 6.85
CA LYS A 25 -9.70 33.41 5.63
C LYS A 25 -8.70 33.60 4.49
N VAL A 26 -8.66 32.65 3.56
CA VAL A 26 -7.99 32.86 2.26
C VAL A 26 -9.04 33.44 1.33
N ILE A 27 -8.81 34.67 0.84
CA ILE A 27 -9.69 35.35 -0.10
C ILE A 27 -9.05 35.24 -1.48
N GLU A 28 -9.53 34.30 -2.30
CA GLU A 28 -9.30 34.29 -3.75
C GLU A 28 -10.62 34.67 -4.43
N GLU A 29 -10.53 35.67 -5.32
CA GLU A 29 -11.57 36.16 -6.24
C GLU A 29 -13.03 35.78 -5.89
N GLY A 30 -13.59 36.45 -4.89
CA GLY A 30 -15.03 36.49 -4.64
C GLY A 30 -15.64 35.27 -3.92
N ASN A 31 -14.88 34.22 -3.61
CA ASN A 31 -15.40 33.07 -2.87
C ASN A 31 -14.73 32.96 -1.49
N GLN A 32 -15.53 33.05 -0.41
CA GLN A 32 -15.00 32.92 0.95
C GLN A 32 -14.81 31.45 1.30
N ILE A 33 -13.55 30.99 1.32
CA ILE A 33 -13.20 29.67 1.81
C ILE A 33 -12.97 29.75 3.33
N GLN A 34 -13.76 29.00 4.10
CA GLN A 34 -13.44 28.74 5.50
C GLN A 34 -12.54 27.52 5.60
N VAL A 35 -11.33 27.73 6.13
CA VAL A 35 -10.40 26.65 6.44
C VAL A 35 -10.55 26.31 7.91
N LYS A 36 -10.90 25.04 8.20
CA LYS A 36 -10.88 24.48 9.55
C LYS A 36 -9.57 23.70 9.72
N ARG A 37 -8.85 23.98 10.82
CA ARG A 37 -7.61 23.32 11.20
C ARG A 37 -7.87 22.38 12.36
N TYR A 38 -7.43 21.13 12.19
CA TYR A 38 -7.51 20.12 13.24
C TYR A 38 -6.10 19.70 13.62
N ARG A 39 -5.83 19.72 14.92
CA ARG A 39 -4.57 19.21 15.45
C ARG A 39 -4.52 17.69 15.24
N VAL A 40 -3.46 17.21 14.60
CA VAL A 40 -3.23 15.77 14.50
C VAL A 40 -2.86 15.25 15.89
N GLN A 41 -3.48 14.13 16.29
CA GLN A 41 -3.32 13.55 17.63
C GLN A 41 -1.93 12.95 17.86
N TYR A 42 -1.33 12.40 16.80
CA TYR A 42 -0.02 11.75 16.82
C TYR A 42 0.85 12.34 15.74
N SER A 43 2.09 12.68 16.08
CA SER A 43 3.08 13.12 15.11
C SER A 43 3.41 12.00 14.13
N VAL A 44 3.91 12.33 12.94
CA VAL A 44 4.34 11.30 11.96
C VAL A 44 5.36 10.34 12.55
N SER A 45 6.25 10.79 13.45
CA SER A 45 7.24 9.94 14.11
C SER A 45 6.66 8.96 15.12
N ASP A 46 5.41 9.14 15.56
CA ASP A 46 4.72 8.18 16.43
C ASP A 46 4.21 6.96 15.65
N TYR A 47 4.12 7.07 14.32
CA TYR A 47 3.72 5.97 13.45
C TYR A 47 4.92 5.09 13.09
N THR A 48 4.68 3.79 12.97
CA THR A 48 5.66 2.84 12.44
C THR A 48 5.43 2.68 10.94
N PHE A 49 6.46 2.98 10.14
CA PHE A 49 6.48 2.76 8.68
C PHE A 49 7.51 1.70 8.32
N PRO A 50 7.11 0.42 8.21
CA PRO A 50 8.02 -0.66 7.82
C PRO A 50 8.68 -0.37 6.46
N GLN A 51 9.98 -0.64 6.37
CA GLN A 51 10.76 -0.43 5.14
C GLN A 51 11.04 -1.73 4.39
N ASP A 52 10.93 -2.87 5.08
CA ASP A 52 11.23 -4.18 4.52
C ASP A 52 9.94 -4.94 4.21
N ALA A 53 9.97 -5.72 3.13
CA ALA A 53 8.86 -6.54 2.69
C ALA A 53 9.31 -7.97 2.38
N LEU A 54 9.80 -8.67 3.41
CA LEU A 54 10.29 -10.04 3.28
C LEU A 54 9.19 -11.03 3.61
N ILE A 55 9.05 -12.07 2.80
CA ILE A 55 8.06 -13.14 2.97
C ILE A 55 8.38 -13.90 4.27
N HIS A 56 7.43 -13.97 5.20
CA HIS A 56 7.49 -14.85 6.36
C HIS A 56 6.81 -16.20 6.06
N ARG A 57 5.56 -16.16 5.59
CA ARG A 57 4.73 -17.34 5.29
C ARG A 57 3.81 -17.03 4.11
N VAL A 58 3.44 -18.08 3.38
CA VAL A 58 2.50 -18.01 2.27
C VAL A 58 1.40 -19.04 2.47
N HIS A 59 0.18 -18.67 2.10
CA HIS A 59 -0.98 -19.55 2.01
C HIS A 59 -1.75 -19.20 0.75
N ILE A 60 -2.18 -20.22 -0.01
CA ILE A 60 -2.94 -20.03 -1.24
C ILE A 60 -4.30 -20.69 -1.06
N ASP A 61 -5.36 -19.91 -1.24
CA ASP A 61 -6.73 -20.43 -1.32
C ASP A 61 -7.24 -20.37 -2.77
N ASP A 62 -8.55 -20.51 -2.96
CA ASP A 62 -9.14 -20.53 -4.30
C ASP A 62 -9.22 -19.13 -4.95
N GLU A 63 -9.17 -18.07 -4.16
CA GLU A 63 -9.37 -16.69 -4.61
C GLU A 63 -8.09 -15.83 -4.47
N TYR A 64 -7.26 -16.09 -3.46
CA TYR A 64 -6.15 -15.24 -3.06
C TYR A 64 -4.85 -16.01 -2.76
N LEU A 65 -3.74 -15.36 -3.09
CA LEU A 65 -2.41 -15.62 -2.56
C LEU A 65 -2.21 -14.73 -1.32
N HIS A 66 -2.17 -15.33 -0.15
CA HIS A 66 -1.90 -14.66 1.12
C HIS A 66 -0.41 -14.72 1.45
N VAL A 67 0.18 -13.58 1.74
CA VAL A 67 1.61 -13.46 2.09
C VAL A 67 1.73 -12.73 3.41
N GLU A 68 2.11 -13.45 4.46
CA GLU A 68 2.53 -12.86 5.73
C GLU A 68 3.97 -12.36 5.57
N LEU A 69 4.23 -11.11 5.93
CA LEU A 69 5.55 -10.49 5.91
C LEU A 69 6.21 -10.50 7.27
N THR A 70 7.54 -10.42 7.29
CA THR A 70 8.34 -10.37 8.53
C THR A 70 8.05 -9.15 9.40
N ASP A 71 7.46 -8.09 8.83
CA ASP A 71 7.06 -6.89 9.54
C ASP A 71 5.61 -6.93 10.07
N GLY A 72 4.92 -8.07 9.92
CA GLY A 72 3.58 -8.30 10.42
C GLY A 72 2.44 -7.89 9.47
N ARG A 73 2.74 -7.32 8.30
CA ARG A 73 1.72 -7.10 7.26
C ARG A 73 1.28 -8.43 6.65
N VAL A 74 0.03 -8.48 6.21
CA VAL A 74 -0.51 -9.58 5.39
C VAL A 74 -1.02 -8.98 4.08
N LEU A 75 -0.47 -9.46 2.97
CA LEU A 75 -0.98 -9.14 1.63
C LEU A 75 -1.93 -10.23 1.18
N ALA A 76 -3.09 -9.85 0.65
CA ALA A 76 -3.98 -10.74 -0.08
C ALA A 76 -4.00 -10.32 -1.55
N ILE A 77 -3.35 -11.11 -2.41
CA ILE A 77 -3.23 -10.84 -3.84
C ILE A 77 -4.27 -11.70 -4.57
N PRO A 78 -5.24 -11.12 -5.29
CA PRO A 78 -6.20 -11.91 -6.06
C PRO A 78 -5.48 -12.83 -7.05
N LEU A 79 -5.77 -14.13 -7.04
CA LEU A 79 -5.13 -15.08 -7.95
C LEU A 79 -5.36 -14.72 -9.42
N GLN A 80 -6.52 -14.13 -9.75
CA GLN A 80 -6.83 -13.64 -11.10
C GLN A 80 -5.80 -12.64 -11.67
N TRP A 81 -4.97 -12.00 -10.82
CA TRP A 81 -3.88 -11.13 -11.27
C TRP A 81 -2.64 -11.90 -11.72
N ILE A 82 -2.55 -13.19 -11.40
CA ILE A 82 -1.45 -14.10 -11.73
C ILE A 82 -2.02 -15.29 -12.53
N PRO A 83 -2.24 -15.13 -13.85
CA PRO A 83 -3.01 -16.09 -14.64
C PRO A 83 -2.46 -17.53 -14.63
N THR A 84 -1.15 -17.70 -14.55
CA THR A 84 -0.48 -19.00 -14.51
C THR A 84 -0.83 -19.77 -13.23
N VAL A 85 -0.80 -19.10 -12.08
CA VAL A 85 -1.14 -19.66 -10.77
C VAL A 85 -2.66 -19.87 -10.65
N TYR A 86 -3.46 -18.91 -11.13
CA TYR A 86 -4.92 -19.03 -11.14
C TYR A 86 -5.43 -20.26 -11.90
N ASN A 87 -4.87 -20.53 -13.09
CA ASN A 87 -5.32 -21.66 -13.92
C ASN A 87 -4.68 -23.00 -13.51
N ALA A 88 -3.75 -23.01 -12.56
CA ALA A 88 -3.10 -24.23 -12.08
C ALA A 88 -3.95 -25.01 -11.08
N THR A 89 -3.66 -26.31 -10.96
CA THR A 89 -4.27 -27.15 -9.91
C THR A 89 -3.79 -26.73 -8.53
N SER A 90 -4.60 -26.94 -7.49
CA SER A 90 -4.21 -26.63 -6.11
C SER A 90 -2.90 -27.34 -5.71
N ALA A 91 -2.66 -28.55 -6.22
CA ALA A 91 -1.43 -29.30 -5.96
C ALA A 91 -0.18 -28.67 -6.61
N ASP A 92 -0.32 -27.98 -7.75
CA ASP A 92 0.80 -27.27 -8.37
C ASP A 92 1.03 -25.90 -7.73
N ARG A 93 -0.04 -25.21 -7.30
CA ARG A 93 0.07 -23.94 -6.58
C ARG A 93 0.94 -24.08 -5.33
N GLU A 94 0.84 -25.20 -4.61
CA GLU A 94 1.63 -25.47 -3.38
C GLU A 94 3.11 -25.81 -3.61
N LYS A 95 3.58 -25.93 -4.85
CA LYS A 95 4.98 -26.33 -5.18
C LYS A 95 5.94 -25.15 -5.36
N TYR A 96 5.58 -23.97 -4.86
CA TYR A 96 6.46 -22.81 -4.91
C TYR A 96 7.66 -22.98 -3.98
N GLU A 97 8.73 -22.25 -4.30
CA GLU A 97 9.85 -22.01 -3.40
C GLU A 97 9.94 -20.51 -3.08
N ILE A 98 10.28 -20.18 -1.84
CA ILE A 98 10.59 -18.80 -1.46
C ILE A 98 12.04 -18.54 -1.85
N SER A 99 12.28 -17.46 -2.60
CA SER A 99 13.63 -17.05 -3.00
C SER A 99 14.56 -16.87 -1.79
N ARG A 100 15.88 -16.96 -2.01
CA ARG A 100 16.87 -16.87 -0.91
C ARG A 100 16.79 -15.55 -0.13
N ASP A 101 16.51 -14.45 -0.82
CA ASP A 101 16.31 -13.12 -0.25
C ASP A 101 14.88 -12.89 0.27
N ARG A 102 13.99 -13.88 0.11
CA ARG A 102 12.60 -13.90 0.57
C ARG A 102 11.74 -12.77 -0.01
N THR A 103 12.03 -12.34 -1.23
CA THR A 103 11.25 -11.30 -1.93
C THR A 103 10.31 -11.85 -3.00
N MET A 104 10.47 -13.12 -3.38
CA MET A 104 9.75 -13.75 -4.49
C MET A 104 9.28 -15.17 -4.16
N LEU A 105 8.17 -15.57 -4.79
CA LEU A 105 7.75 -16.97 -4.92
C LEU A 105 8.13 -17.45 -6.32
N ILE A 106 8.69 -18.65 -6.41
CA ILE A 106 9.19 -19.22 -7.65
C ILE A 106 8.57 -20.59 -7.85
N TRP A 107 7.90 -20.79 -8.98
CA TRP A 107 7.46 -22.10 -9.43
C TRP A 107 8.41 -22.62 -10.51
N ASP A 108 9.11 -23.73 -10.23
CA ASP A 108 10.02 -24.36 -11.17
C ASP A 108 9.23 -25.29 -12.14
N PRO A 109 9.31 -25.08 -13.46
CA PRO A 109 8.63 -25.92 -14.44
C PRO A 109 9.11 -27.38 -14.45
N ASN A 110 10.27 -27.68 -13.84
CA ASN A 110 10.73 -29.06 -13.67
C ASN A 110 10.03 -29.77 -12.51
N LYS A 111 9.34 -29.05 -11.62
CA LYS A 111 8.66 -29.59 -10.42
C LYS A 111 7.13 -29.58 -10.54
N CYS A 112 6.58 -28.67 -11.35
CA CYS A 112 5.14 -28.46 -11.46
C CYS A 112 4.72 -27.92 -12.84
N GLY A 113 3.41 -27.82 -13.09
CA GLY A 113 2.87 -27.25 -14.33
C GLY A 113 2.96 -25.72 -14.47
N ILE A 114 3.55 -25.02 -13.49
CA ILE A 114 3.69 -23.56 -13.47
C ILE A 114 5.13 -23.19 -13.82
N ASN A 115 5.29 -22.15 -14.64
CA ASN A 115 6.57 -21.51 -14.96
C ASN A 115 6.42 -20.01 -14.71
N ASP A 116 6.52 -19.60 -13.44
CA ASP A 116 6.31 -18.21 -13.07
C ASP A 116 7.06 -17.84 -11.79
N GLU A 117 7.27 -16.54 -11.63
CA GLU A 117 7.82 -15.93 -10.43
C GLU A 117 6.97 -14.72 -10.01
N VAL A 118 6.69 -14.63 -8.71
CA VAL A 118 5.84 -13.57 -8.15
C VAL A 118 6.67 -12.77 -7.18
N ARG A 119 6.99 -11.52 -7.55
CA ARG A 119 7.70 -10.57 -6.69
C ARG A 119 6.71 -9.80 -5.84
N ILE A 120 6.88 -9.86 -4.52
CA ILE A 120 5.93 -9.23 -3.58
C ILE A 120 5.92 -7.71 -3.70
N ALA A 121 7.08 -7.12 -4.01
CA ALA A 121 7.23 -5.67 -4.12
C ALA A 121 6.31 -5.04 -5.18
N ASP A 122 5.98 -5.78 -6.24
CA ASP A 122 5.19 -5.29 -7.37
C ASP A 122 3.72 -5.02 -6.97
N TYR A 123 3.28 -5.54 -5.81
CA TYR A 123 1.92 -5.41 -5.30
C TYR A 123 1.75 -4.31 -4.24
N PHE A 124 2.80 -3.55 -3.90
CA PHE A 124 2.67 -2.40 -2.97
C PHE A 124 2.16 -1.11 -3.62
N GLY A 125 2.06 -1.08 -4.95
CA GLY A 125 1.65 0.09 -5.71
C GLY A 125 2.63 0.39 -6.85
N PRO A 126 2.34 1.42 -7.66
CA PRO A 126 3.19 1.77 -8.79
C PRO A 126 4.60 2.10 -8.29
N VAL A 127 5.59 1.40 -8.86
CA VAL A 127 6.97 1.86 -8.80
C VAL A 127 6.98 3.23 -9.46
N ARG A 128 7.14 4.29 -8.67
CA ARG A 128 7.43 5.60 -9.26
C ARG A 128 8.73 5.41 -10.03
N ALA A 129 8.65 5.43 -11.36
CA ALA A 129 9.84 5.59 -12.16
C ALA A 129 10.53 6.84 -11.63
N ASN A 130 11.78 6.72 -11.19
CA ASN A 130 12.63 7.89 -11.03
C ASN A 130 12.76 8.48 -12.44
N THR A 131 11.86 9.38 -12.81
CA THR A 131 12.17 10.40 -13.81
C THR A 131 13.10 11.36 -13.11
N ASP A 132 14.35 10.91 -12.95
CA ASP A 132 15.46 11.85 -12.80
C ASP A 132 15.59 12.47 -14.19
N ASP A 133 14.98 13.64 -14.33
CA ASP A 133 15.09 14.49 -15.52
C ASP A 133 16.59 14.76 -15.80
N GLU A 134 17.04 14.43 -17.01
CA GLU A 134 18.33 14.85 -17.58
C GLU A 134 18.44 16.37 -17.73
#